data_AF-A0A2A4T2D8-F1
#
_entry.id   AF-A0A2A4T2D8-F1
#
_cell.length_a   1.000
_cell.length_b   1.000
_cell.length_c   1.000
_cell.angle_alpha   90.00
_cell.angle_beta   90.00
_cell.angle_gamma   90.00
#
_symmetry.space_group_name_H-M   'P 1'
#
loop_
_entity.id
_entity.type
_entity.pdbx_description
1 polymer ?
#
loop_
_entity_poly.entity_id
_entity_poly.type
_entity_poly.pdbx_seq_one_letter_code
_entity_poly.pdbx_strand_id
1 'polypeptide(L)'
;MVGALGSESVRWQQAIIDLGGKIDVIVGDVLLASAFVSYVGPFNKQFRDDIMKNYFIDFFKKNKIPLSDNPNPLVILTDEATIA
;
A
#
# COMPACT_ATOMS: atom_id res chain seq x y z
N MET A 1 -35.91 -11.32 2.00
CA MET A 1 -34.87 -11.52 0.98
C MET A 1 -34.56 -10.27 0.13
N VAL A 2 -35.36 -9.20 0.16
CA VAL A 2 -35.07 -7.96 -0.61
C VAL A 2 -34.11 -6.99 0.10
N GLY A 3 -34.09 -6.97 1.45
CA GLY A 3 -33.18 -6.09 2.21
C GLY A 3 -31.68 -6.43 2.05
N ALA A 4 -31.35 -7.70 1.85
CA ALA A 4 -29.96 -8.14 1.62
C ALA A 4 -29.40 -7.61 0.29
N LEU A 5 -30.22 -7.51 -0.75
CA LEU A 5 -29.83 -7.00 -2.07
C LEU A 5 -29.58 -5.48 -2.03
N GLY A 6 -30.38 -4.74 -1.24
CA GLY A 6 -30.18 -3.32 -1.01
C GLY A 6 -28.88 -3.01 -0.27
N SER A 7 -28.59 -3.74 0.83
CA SER A 7 -27.33 -3.60 1.56
C SER A 7 -26.11 -3.99 0.71
N GLU A 8 -26.26 -5.00 -0.14
CA GLU A 8 -25.17 -5.46 -1.00
C GLU A 8 -24.86 -4.44 -2.10
N SER A 9 -25.89 -3.83 -2.71
CA SER A 9 -25.72 -2.75 -3.69
C SER A 9 -24.95 -1.54 -3.11
N VAL A 10 -25.22 -1.15 -1.87
CA VAL A 10 -24.48 -0.05 -1.20
C VAL A 10 -23.02 -0.45 -0.97
N ARG A 11 -22.77 -1.70 -0.56
CA ARG A 11 -21.41 -2.20 -0.34
C ARG A 11 -20.60 -2.26 -1.63
N TRP A 12 -21.20 -2.67 -2.75
CA TRP A 12 -20.57 -2.65 -4.06
C TRP A 12 -20.22 -1.23 -4.51
N GLN A 13 -21.13 -0.27 -4.31
CA GLN A 13 -20.86 1.13 -4.60
C GLN A 13 -19.67 1.65 -3.79
N GLN A 14 -19.61 1.36 -2.50
CA GLN A 14 -18.47 1.72 -1.66
C GLN A 14 -17.17 1.05 -2.15
N ALA A 15 -17.21 -0.24 -2.49
CA ALA A 15 -16.06 -0.97 -2.99
C ALA A 15 -15.48 -0.38 -4.29
N ILE A 16 -16.33 0.16 -5.16
CA ILE A 16 -15.89 0.84 -6.40
C ILE A 16 -15.12 2.13 -6.06
N ILE A 17 -15.61 2.92 -5.11
CA ILE A 17 -14.94 4.15 -4.65
C ILE A 17 -13.59 3.80 -4.05
N ASP A 18 -13.56 2.81 -3.15
CA ASP A 18 -12.34 2.37 -2.49
C ASP A 18 -11.32 1.79 -3.48
N LEU A 19 -11.79 1.04 -4.49
CA LEU A 19 -10.93 0.49 -5.54
C LEU A 19 -10.36 1.60 -6.43
N GLY A 20 -11.17 2.62 -6.76
CA GLY A 20 -10.70 3.79 -7.50
C GLY A 20 -9.54 4.47 -6.79
N GLY A 21 -9.69 4.77 -5.50
CA GLY A 21 -8.61 5.36 -4.69
C GLY A 21 -7.36 4.48 -4.63
N LYS A 22 -7.52 3.14 -4.54
CA LYS A 22 -6.40 2.20 -4.56
C LYS A 22 -5.66 2.19 -5.89
N ILE A 23 -6.37 2.27 -7.02
CA ILE A 23 -5.76 2.29 -8.35
C ILE A 23 -4.86 3.51 -8.53
N ASP A 24 -5.22 4.65 -7.95
CA ASP A 24 -4.43 5.88 -8.07
C ASP A 24 -3.07 5.79 -7.36
N VAL A 25 -2.97 5.02 -6.27
CA VAL A 25 -1.76 4.92 -5.44
C VAL A 25 -0.95 3.63 -5.62
N ILE A 26 -1.55 2.59 -6.22
CA ILE A 26 -0.96 1.25 -6.30
C ILE A 26 0.41 1.24 -6.98
N VAL A 27 0.63 2.10 -7.97
CA VAL A 27 1.89 2.16 -8.71
C VAL A 27 3.04 2.60 -7.80
N GLY A 28 2.82 3.61 -6.95
CA GLY A 28 3.84 4.04 -5.99
C GLY A 28 4.04 3.04 -4.87
N ASP A 29 2.97 2.43 -4.37
CA ASP A 29 3.08 1.43 -3.30
C ASP A 29 3.86 0.17 -3.77
N VAL A 30 3.61 -0.29 -5.00
CA VAL A 30 4.37 -1.39 -5.63
C VAL A 30 5.82 -1.01 -5.89
N LEU A 31 6.08 0.21 -6.34
CA LEU A 31 7.45 0.70 -6.54
C LEU A 31 8.22 0.75 -5.21
N LEU A 32 7.58 1.21 -4.13
CA LEU A 32 8.17 1.23 -2.80
C LEU A 32 8.44 -0.18 -2.27
N ALA A 33 7.50 -1.11 -2.45
CA ALA A 33 7.68 -2.52 -2.08
C ALA A 33 8.84 -3.17 -2.85
N SER A 34 8.97 -2.88 -4.15
CA SER A 34 10.06 -3.37 -4.99
C SER A 34 11.42 -2.83 -4.53
N ALA A 35 11.50 -1.55 -4.20
CA ALA A 35 12.71 -0.92 -3.64
C ALA A 35 13.08 -1.52 -2.27
N PHE A 36 12.08 -1.78 -1.43
CA PHE A 36 12.29 -2.42 -0.13
C PHE A 36 12.91 -3.81 -0.27
N VAL A 37 12.35 -4.68 -1.12
CA VAL A 37 12.89 -6.05 -1.32
C VAL A 37 14.29 -6.00 -1.93
N SER A 38 14.54 -5.07 -2.85
CA SER A 38 15.81 -4.99 -3.59
C SER A 38 16.97 -4.46 -2.74
N TYR A 39 16.71 -3.49 -1.84
CA TYR A 39 17.78 -2.75 -1.16
C TYR A 39 17.77 -2.89 0.36
N VAL A 40 16.61 -3.13 0.98
CA VAL A 40 16.44 -2.98 2.44
C VAL A 40 16.67 -4.31 3.19
N GLY A 41 16.60 -5.45 2.49
CA GLY A 41 16.80 -6.79 3.02
C GLY A 41 18.02 -7.00 3.93
N PRO A 42 19.25 -6.59 3.57
CA PRO A 42 20.46 -6.89 4.34
C PRO A 42 20.63 -6.04 5.62
N PHE A 43 19.81 -5.00 5.81
CA PHE A 43 19.95 -4.06 6.92
C PHE A 43 19.16 -4.48 8.17
N ASN A 44 19.57 -4.00 9.35
CA ASN A 44 18.82 -4.16 10.59
C ASN A 44 17.62 -3.19 10.67
N LYS A 45 16.68 -3.43 11.59
CA LYS A 45 15.43 -2.65 11.71
C LYS A 45 15.64 -1.13 11.72
N GLN A 46 16.62 -0.61 12.46
CA GLN A 46 16.83 0.84 12.54
C GLN A 46 17.22 1.43 11.18
N PHE A 47 18.14 0.78 10.46
CA PHE A 47 18.51 1.19 9.11
C PHE A 47 17.38 1.00 8.11
N ARG A 48 16.56 -0.05 8.24
CA ARG A 48 15.37 -0.23 7.40
C ARG A 48 14.38 0.92 7.58
N ASP A 49 14.11 1.30 8.83
CA ASP A 49 13.21 2.40 9.17
C ASP A 49 13.74 3.75 8.64
N ASP A 50 15.06 3.98 8.73
CA ASP A 50 15.74 5.17 8.22
C ASP A 50 15.67 5.26 6.69
N ILE A 51 16.05 4.20 5.97
CA ILE A 51 15.99 4.13 4.50
C ILE A 51 14.56 4.36 4.00
N MET A 52 13.58 3.71 4.64
CA MET A 52 12.18 3.86 4.24
C MET A 52 11.67 5.28 4.42
N LYS A 53 11.88 5.88 5.59
CA LYS A 53 11.29 7.19 5.93
C LYS A 53 12.06 8.35 5.32
N ASN A 54 13.39 8.36 5.51
CA ASN A 54 14.22 9.52 5.22
C ASN A 54 14.81 9.52 3.80
N TYR A 55 14.72 8.41 3.08
CA TYR A 55 15.19 8.32 1.69
C TYR A 55 14.07 7.99 0.72
N PHE A 56 13.41 6.84 0.86
CA PHE A 56 12.42 6.40 -0.13
C PHE A 56 11.15 7.25 -0.10
N ILE A 57 10.47 7.34 1.05
CA ILE A 57 9.21 8.11 1.14
C ILE A 57 9.44 9.58 0.79
N ASP A 58 10.53 10.18 1.27
CA ASP A 58 10.91 11.56 0.95
C ASP A 58 11.18 11.76 -0.55
N PHE A 59 11.87 10.82 -1.21
CA PHE A 59 12.06 10.87 -2.66
C PHE A 59 10.73 10.84 -3.41
N PHE A 60 9.82 9.95 -3.04
CA PHE A 60 8.54 9.81 -3.73
C PHE A 60 7.69 11.07 -3.57
N LYS A 61 7.63 11.64 -2.36
CA LYS A 61 6.96 12.92 -2.10
C LYS A 61 7.54 14.06 -2.93
N LYS A 62 8.88 14.18 -2.97
CA LYS A 62 9.57 15.21 -3.77
C LYS A 62 9.27 15.10 -5.26
N ASN A 63 9.14 13.88 -5.78
CA ASN A 63 8.85 13.62 -7.19
C ASN A 63 7.35 13.52 -7.49
N LYS A 64 6.47 13.79 -6.51
CA LYS A 64 5.00 13.71 -6.65
C LYS A 64 4.51 12.34 -7.14
N ILE A 65 5.19 11.27 -6.70
CA ILE A 65 4.75 9.90 -6.98
C ILE A 65 3.56 9.62 -6.04
N PRO A 66 2.38 9.25 -6.57
CA PRO A 66 1.22 8.89 -5.76
C PRO A 66 1.55 7.70 -4.85
N LEU A 67 1.19 7.80 -3.57
CA LEU A 67 1.43 6.79 -2.56
C LEU A 67 0.25 6.78 -1.59
N SER A 68 0.03 5.63 -0.94
CA SER A 68 -0.90 5.56 0.19
C SER A 68 -0.45 6.48 1.34
N ASP A 69 -1.40 7.01 2.12
CA ASP A 69 -1.11 7.88 3.28
C ASP A 69 -0.16 7.24 4.30
N ASN A 70 -0.28 5.91 4.46
CA ASN A 70 0.61 5.10 5.28
C ASN A 70 1.17 3.93 4.45
N PRO A 71 2.19 4.18 3.62
CA PRO A 71 2.67 3.20 2.66
C PRO A 71 3.47 2.13 3.40
N ASN A 72 2.98 0.88 3.36
CA ASN A 72 3.61 -0.26 4.00
C ASN A 72 3.97 -1.34 2.97
N PRO A 73 5.26 -1.56 2.67
CA PRO A 73 5.67 -2.54 1.68
C PRO A 73 5.30 -3.97 2.07
N LEU A 74 5.17 -4.29 3.37
CA LEU A 74 4.80 -5.63 3.81
C LEU A 74 3.34 -5.97 3.46
N VAL A 75 2.43 -4.99 3.54
CA VAL A 75 1.01 -5.20 3.19
C VAL A 75 0.84 -5.42 1.69
N ILE A 76 1.77 -4.90 0.87
CA ILE A 76 1.78 -5.15 -0.58
C ILE A 76 2.34 -6.54 -0.90
N LEU A 77 3.32 -7.01 -0.14
CA LEU A 77 4.05 -8.25 -0.42
C LEU A 77 3.44 -9.48 0.26
N THR A 78 2.62 -9.29 1.28
CA THR A 78 2.07 -10.36 2.12
C THR A 78 0.63 -10.06 2.51
N ASP A 79 -0.16 -11.11 2.68
CA ASP A 79 -1.45 -11.05 3.34
C ASP A 79 -1.40 -11.73 4.72
N GLU A 80 -2.42 -11.50 5.55
CA GLU A 80 -2.49 -12.10 6.89
C GLU A 80 -2.51 -13.63 6.87
N ALA A 81 -2.99 -14.25 5.78
CA ALA A 81 -3.02 -15.69 5.61
C ALA A 81 -1.63 -16.30 5.35
N THR A 82 -0.70 -15.52 4.78
CA THR A 82 0.67 -15.93 4.45
C THR A 82 1.66 -15.70 5.60
N ILE A 83 1.29 -14.88 6.59
CA ILE A 83 2.11 -14.58 7.78
C ILE A 83 1.89 -15.63 8.90
N ALA A 84 0.84 -16.45 8.81
CA ALA A 84 0.43 -17.44 9.82
C ALA A 84 1.30 -18.71 9.86
#